data_AF-A0A199UQF9-F1
#
_entry.id   AF-A0A199UQF9-F1
#
_cell.length_a   1.000
_cell.length_b   1.000
_cell.length_c   1.000
_cell.angle_alpha   90.00
_cell.angle_beta   90.00
_cell.angle_gamma   90.00
#
_symmetry.space_group_name_H-M   'P 1'
#
loop_
_entity.id
_entity.type
_entity.pdbx_description
1 polymer ?
#
loop_
_entity_poly.entity_id
_entity_poly.type
_entity_poly.pdbx_seq_one_letter_code
_entity_poly.pdbx_strand_id
1 'polypeptide(L)'
;MRNGRRDDAFQKWRWQPRRCDLPRFDAKALLEKLRGKRLMFVGDSLNRNQWESMVCLLQWVAPWDKKTLVKNGSLNVFTLQEYNATVEFYWAPFLVESNSDDPTIHSIQNRIIMPTSIAKHAANWKGVDYLIFNTYIWWMNTPRMKVLRGSFDKGSTKYDEIDRPVAYRRVLKTWARWVEKNVDLRKTMVFFMSSSPIHIKSAGWGNPNGIKCAMETTPVANRTKPLELGTDWRLFAVAAETARWLNRRGTPVHFVNITALSEVRKDAHTSVHTLRQGKLLTPEQQANPAMYADCIHWCLPGVPDTWNEFLYAQIMSGPRKQ
;
A
#
# COMPACT_ATOMS: atom_id res chain seq x y z
N MET A 1 15.44 -2.10 18.40
CA MET A 1 15.46 -1.79 16.94
C MET A 1 16.08 -0.40 16.71
N ARG A 2 16.46 -0.06 15.46
CA ARG A 2 17.28 1.14 15.13
C ARG A 2 16.70 2.47 15.62
N ASN A 3 15.39 2.69 15.47
CA ASN A 3 14.75 3.98 15.78
C ASN A 3 14.23 4.09 17.24
N GLY A 4 14.76 3.28 18.15
CA GLY A 4 14.46 3.38 19.59
C GLY A 4 13.33 2.49 20.11
N ARG A 5 12.53 1.84 19.25
CA ARG A 5 11.53 0.86 19.69
C ARG A 5 12.20 -0.31 20.41
N ARG A 6 11.69 -0.66 21.60
CA ARG A 6 12.27 -1.69 22.48
C ARG A 6 11.50 -3.00 22.50
N ASP A 7 10.17 -2.95 22.37
CA ASP A 7 9.33 -4.15 22.29
C ASP A 7 9.39 -4.77 20.88
N ASP A 8 9.53 -6.09 20.79
CA ASP A 8 9.63 -6.82 19.52
C ASP A 8 8.46 -7.81 19.29
N ALA A 9 7.53 -7.91 20.24
CA ALA A 9 6.45 -8.89 20.21
C ALA A 9 5.54 -8.74 18.97
N PHE A 10 5.39 -7.51 18.46
CA PHE A 10 4.63 -7.22 17.25
C PHE A 10 5.17 -7.96 16.00
N GLN A 11 6.46 -8.32 15.98
CA GLN A 11 7.10 -9.04 14.87
C GLN A 11 6.78 -10.53 14.87
N LYS A 12 6.29 -11.08 15.99
CA LYS A 12 6.13 -12.53 16.20
C LYS A 12 4.75 -13.05 15.80
N TRP A 13 3.88 -12.17 15.29
CA TRP A 13 2.52 -12.52 14.88
C TRP A 13 2.48 -13.00 13.43
N ARG A 14 1.81 -14.12 13.20
CA ARG A 14 1.43 -14.59 11.87
C ARG A 14 -0.09 -14.57 11.71
N TRP A 15 -0.56 -14.32 10.50
CA TRP A 15 -1.98 -14.48 10.21
C TRP A 15 -2.30 -15.94 9.86
N GLN A 16 -3.34 -16.50 10.49
CA GLN A 16 -3.82 -17.84 10.21
C GLN A 16 -5.20 -17.77 9.52
N PRO A 17 -5.30 -18.13 8.24
CA PRO A 17 -6.61 -18.30 7.60
C PRO A 17 -7.42 -19.42 8.29
N ARG A 18 -8.74 -19.27 8.33
CA ARG A 18 -9.64 -20.20 9.05
C ARG A 18 -9.67 -21.62 8.50
N ARG A 19 -9.46 -21.80 7.20
CA ARG A 19 -9.72 -23.08 6.48
C ARG A 19 -8.49 -23.62 5.75
N CYS A 20 -7.34 -22.97 5.87
CA CYS A 20 -6.10 -23.39 5.24
C CYS A 20 -4.92 -22.73 5.95
N ASP A 21 -3.73 -23.27 5.69
CA ASP A 21 -2.47 -22.62 6.04
C ASP A 21 -1.99 -21.75 4.88
N LEU A 22 -1.32 -20.64 5.21
CA LEU A 22 -0.54 -19.92 4.21
C LEU A 22 0.70 -20.76 3.85
N PRO A 23 1.07 -20.86 2.56
CA PRO A 23 2.30 -21.53 2.18
C PRO A 23 3.47 -20.79 2.83
N ARG A 24 4.44 -21.54 3.37
CA ARG A 24 5.66 -20.96 3.92
C ARG A 24 6.33 -20.11 2.84
N PHE A 25 6.68 -18.87 3.19
CA PHE A 25 7.37 -17.96 2.29
C PHE A 25 8.75 -18.53 1.94
N ASP A 26 9.02 -18.65 0.64
CA ASP A 26 10.31 -19.05 0.10
C ASP A 26 10.76 -18.00 -0.92
N ALA A 27 11.77 -17.22 -0.51
CA ALA A 27 12.33 -16.14 -1.32
C ALA A 27 12.94 -16.65 -2.63
N LYS A 28 13.60 -17.82 -2.63
CA LYS A 28 14.20 -18.40 -3.84
C LYS A 28 13.11 -18.83 -4.80
N ALA A 29 12.07 -19.50 -4.30
CA ALA A 29 10.95 -19.94 -5.13
C ALA A 29 10.20 -18.75 -5.76
N LEU A 30 10.00 -17.67 -5.01
CA LEU A 30 9.42 -16.44 -5.56
C LEU A 30 10.34 -15.81 -6.62
N LEU A 31 11.65 -15.76 -6.37
CA LEU A 31 12.58 -15.18 -7.33
C LEU A 31 12.72 -15.99 -8.62
N GLU A 32 12.62 -17.32 -8.55
CA GLU A 32 12.52 -18.14 -9.76
C GLU A 32 11.25 -17.83 -10.55
N LYS A 33 10.12 -17.58 -9.89
CA LYS A 33 8.90 -17.10 -10.56
C LYS A 33 9.08 -15.72 -11.20
N LEU A 34 9.90 -14.86 -10.58
CA LEU A 34 10.24 -13.51 -11.02
C LEU A 34 11.43 -13.45 -11.99
N ARG A 35 12.05 -14.58 -12.35
CA ARG A 35 13.22 -14.58 -13.22
C ARG A 35 12.92 -13.91 -14.56
N GLY A 36 13.68 -12.88 -14.90
CA GLY A 36 13.47 -12.08 -16.12
C GLY A 36 12.23 -11.18 -16.09
N LYS A 37 11.62 -10.94 -14.92
CA LYS A 37 10.32 -10.27 -14.79
C LYS A 37 10.34 -9.08 -13.85
N ARG A 38 9.29 -8.27 -13.96
CA ARG A 38 9.06 -7.05 -13.19
C ARG A 38 7.85 -7.20 -12.27
N LEU A 39 8.05 -6.95 -10.98
CA LEU A 39 6.98 -6.82 -10.00
C LEU A 39 6.91 -5.36 -9.55
N MET A 40 5.78 -4.68 -9.75
CA MET A 40 5.63 -3.25 -9.44
C MET A 40 4.46 -2.99 -8.48
N PHE A 41 4.77 -2.30 -7.40
CA PHE A 41 3.80 -1.66 -6.51
C PHE A 41 3.49 -0.26 -7.04
N VAL A 42 2.22 0.07 -7.24
CA VAL A 42 1.75 1.38 -7.72
C VAL A 42 0.77 1.97 -6.73
N GLY A 43 1.05 3.14 -6.19
CA GLY A 43 0.09 3.76 -5.27
C GLY A 43 0.69 4.77 -4.29
N ASP A 44 0.15 4.75 -3.07
CA ASP A 44 0.50 5.67 -1.99
C ASP A 44 1.65 5.15 -1.11
N SER A 45 1.93 5.85 0.00
CA SER A 45 3.03 5.50 0.91
C SER A 45 2.86 4.16 1.60
N LEU A 46 1.65 3.60 1.69
CA LEU A 46 1.45 2.26 2.26
C LEU A 46 1.83 1.17 1.26
N ASN A 47 1.67 1.42 -0.05
CA ASN A 47 2.23 0.52 -1.05
C ASN A 47 3.75 0.61 -1.10
N ARG A 48 4.33 1.79 -0.85
CA ARG A 48 5.78 1.91 -0.64
C ARG A 48 6.25 1.10 0.56
N ASN A 49 5.51 1.17 1.67
CA ASN A 49 5.80 0.40 2.88
C ASN A 49 5.74 -1.12 2.61
N GLN A 50 4.79 -1.57 1.79
CA GLN A 50 4.69 -2.96 1.34
C GLN A 50 5.80 -3.36 0.35
N TRP A 51 6.19 -2.47 -0.55
CA TRP A 51 7.33 -2.66 -1.44
C TRP A 51 8.64 -2.82 -0.63
N GLU A 52 8.89 -1.98 0.37
CA GLU A 52 10.06 -2.10 1.24
C GLU A 52 10.08 -3.45 1.97
N SER A 53 8.92 -3.92 2.44
CA SER A 53 8.78 -5.28 2.99
C SER A 53 9.15 -6.35 1.98
N MET A 54 8.64 -6.28 0.74
CA MET A 54 8.94 -7.27 -0.31
C MET A 54 10.44 -7.28 -0.65
N VAL A 55 11.06 -6.10 -0.74
CA VAL A 55 12.52 -5.98 -0.91
C VAL A 55 13.25 -6.65 0.26
N CYS A 56 12.85 -6.37 1.50
CA CYS A 56 13.43 -7.00 2.69
C CYS A 56 13.28 -8.52 2.69
N LEU A 57 12.12 -9.06 2.28
CA LEU A 57 11.88 -10.50 2.22
C LEU A 57 12.75 -11.21 1.17
N LEU A 58 13.07 -10.53 0.07
CA LEU A 58 13.81 -11.12 -1.06
C LEU A 58 15.32 -10.92 -0.98
N GLN A 59 15.78 -9.77 -0.46
CA GLN A 59 17.18 -9.37 -0.59
C GLN A 59 18.21 -10.26 0.14
N TRP A 60 17.77 -11.12 1.06
CA TRP A 60 18.68 -11.96 1.86
C TRP A 60 19.24 -13.15 1.07
N VAL A 61 18.61 -13.52 -0.03
CA VAL A 61 19.06 -14.64 -0.87
C VAL A 61 20.14 -14.24 -1.89
N ALA A 62 20.42 -12.94 -2.02
CA ALA A 62 21.39 -12.41 -2.97
C ALA A 62 22.53 -11.68 -2.24
N PRO A 63 23.79 -11.87 -2.68
CA PRO A 63 24.94 -11.10 -2.21
C PRO A 63 24.76 -9.58 -2.38
N TRP A 64 25.50 -8.80 -1.57
CA TRP A 64 25.43 -7.32 -1.61
C TRP A 64 25.81 -6.71 -2.96
N ASP A 65 26.79 -7.28 -3.65
CA ASP A 65 27.26 -6.83 -4.97
C ASP A 65 26.32 -7.23 -6.13
N LYS A 66 25.33 -8.10 -5.87
CA LYS A 66 24.36 -8.59 -6.86
C LYS A 66 22.98 -7.95 -6.74
N LYS A 67 22.85 -6.91 -5.91
CA LYS A 67 21.60 -6.17 -5.73
C LYS A 67 21.82 -4.67 -5.80
N THR A 68 20.89 -3.95 -6.41
CA THR A 68 20.94 -2.48 -6.55
C THR A 68 19.59 -1.86 -6.27
N LEU A 69 19.59 -0.61 -5.80
CA LEU A 69 18.39 0.21 -5.65
C LEU A 69 18.62 1.54 -6.38
N VAL A 70 17.86 1.78 -7.45
CA VAL A 70 17.89 3.03 -8.20
C VAL A 70 16.58 3.78 -7.97
N LYS A 71 16.67 5.07 -7.61
CA LYS A 71 15.52 5.97 -7.47
C LYS A 71 15.55 6.96 -8.63
N ASN A 72 14.53 6.95 -9.48
CA ASN A 72 14.42 7.84 -10.64
C ASN A 72 13.03 8.48 -10.67
N GLY A 73 12.94 9.72 -10.18
CA GLY A 73 11.67 10.42 -10.04
C GLY A 73 10.66 9.59 -9.25
N SER A 74 9.50 9.33 -9.86
CA SER A 74 8.42 8.57 -9.24
C SER A 74 8.67 7.05 -9.17
N LEU A 75 9.72 6.53 -9.81
CA LEU A 75 10.01 5.10 -9.90
C LEU A 75 11.25 4.71 -9.08
N ASN A 76 11.08 3.78 -8.15
CA ASN A 76 12.16 3.09 -7.46
C ASN A 76 12.28 1.67 -8.00
N VAL A 77 13.49 1.26 -8.39
CA VAL A 77 13.78 -0.08 -8.93
C VAL A 77 14.81 -0.78 -8.05
N PHE A 78 14.37 -1.82 -7.35
CA PHE A 78 15.28 -2.77 -6.71
C PHE A 78 15.54 -3.94 -7.66
N THR A 79 16.82 -4.20 -7.98
CA THR A 79 17.21 -5.25 -8.94
C THR A 79 17.98 -6.36 -8.23
N LEU A 80 17.63 -7.61 -8.55
CA LEU A 80 18.37 -8.81 -8.15
C LEU A 80 18.98 -9.43 -9.41
N GLN A 81 20.29 -9.20 -9.62
CA GLN A 81 20.97 -9.46 -10.89
C GLN A 81 20.97 -10.94 -11.29
N GLU A 82 21.18 -11.85 -10.33
CA GLU A 82 21.23 -13.30 -10.58
C GLU A 82 19.92 -13.87 -11.13
N TYR A 83 18.80 -13.19 -10.88
CA TYR A 83 17.49 -13.56 -11.37
C TYR A 83 17.04 -12.69 -12.56
N ASN A 84 17.79 -11.64 -12.89
CA ASN A 84 17.31 -10.58 -13.79
C ASN A 84 15.88 -10.14 -13.41
N ALA A 85 15.63 -9.96 -12.11
CA ALA A 85 14.32 -9.68 -11.55
C ALA A 85 14.29 -8.29 -10.91
N THR A 86 13.17 -7.58 -11.04
CA THR A 86 12.97 -6.28 -10.40
C THR A 86 11.77 -6.27 -9.47
N VAL A 87 11.93 -5.54 -8.35
CA VAL A 87 10.88 -5.22 -7.39
C VAL A 87 10.79 -3.70 -7.33
N GLU A 88 9.71 -3.16 -7.87
CA GLU A 88 9.57 -1.76 -8.23
C GLU A 88 8.49 -1.06 -7.39
N PHE A 89 8.67 0.23 -7.13
CA PHE A 89 7.63 1.08 -6.57
C PHE A 89 7.44 2.32 -7.45
N TYR A 90 6.21 2.57 -7.89
CA TYR A 90 5.82 3.75 -8.65
C TYR A 90 4.85 4.62 -7.84
N TRP A 91 5.25 5.87 -7.60
CA TRP A 91 4.44 6.85 -6.88
C TRP A 91 3.27 7.35 -7.75
N ALA A 92 2.06 6.93 -7.38
CA ALA A 92 0.80 7.38 -7.97
C ALA A 92 -0.29 7.30 -6.89
N PRO A 93 -0.25 8.19 -5.89
CA PRO A 93 -0.98 8.03 -4.64
C PRO A 93 -2.50 8.07 -4.78
N PHE A 94 -3.00 8.69 -5.85
CA PHE A 94 -4.41 8.66 -6.26
C PHE A 94 -4.67 7.81 -7.50
N LEU A 95 -3.65 7.10 -8.02
CA LEU A 95 -3.58 6.39 -9.31
C LEU A 95 -3.71 7.28 -10.55
N VAL A 96 -4.69 8.18 -10.53
CA VAL A 96 -4.87 9.25 -11.51
C VAL A 96 -3.94 10.43 -11.24
N GLU A 97 -3.77 11.28 -12.23
CA GLU A 97 -2.99 12.50 -12.15
C GLU A 97 -3.51 13.43 -11.04
N SER A 98 -2.58 13.96 -10.26
CA SER A 98 -2.83 14.82 -9.12
C SER A 98 -1.70 15.84 -8.94
N ASN A 99 -1.99 16.92 -8.20
CA ASN A 99 -0.95 17.87 -7.81
C ASN A 99 -0.03 17.33 -6.69
N SER A 100 -0.13 16.04 -6.35
CA SER A 100 0.65 15.36 -5.32
C SER A 100 1.51 14.22 -5.89
N ASP A 101 1.73 14.22 -7.20
CA ASP A 101 2.48 13.17 -7.92
C ASP A 101 4.00 13.38 -7.90
N ASP A 102 4.47 14.52 -7.38
CA ASP A 102 5.90 14.76 -7.19
C ASP A 102 6.45 13.87 -6.05
N PRO A 103 7.42 13.00 -6.31
CA PRO A 103 7.94 12.06 -5.30
C PRO A 103 8.64 12.73 -4.12
N THR A 104 8.98 14.02 -4.21
CA THR A 104 9.68 14.81 -3.19
C THR A 104 8.76 15.84 -2.54
N ILE A 105 7.98 16.59 -3.31
CA ILE A 105 7.06 17.64 -2.87
C ILE A 105 5.61 17.18 -3.06
N HIS A 106 5.25 16.09 -2.40
CA HIS A 106 3.89 15.55 -2.45
C HIS A 106 3.05 15.83 -1.21
N SER A 107 3.65 16.23 -0.09
CA SER A 107 2.92 16.41 1.17
C SER A 107 2.32 17.82 1.28
N ILE A 108 1.33 18.10 0.44
CA ILE A 108 0.63 19.38 0.38
C ILE A 108 -0.74 19.33 1.05
N GLN A 109 -1.21 20.47 1.58
CA GLN A 109 -2.51 20.57 2.26
C GLN A 109 -3.68 20.41 1.29
N ASN A 110 -3.59 21.04 0.11
CA ASN A 110 -4.66 21.06 -0.88
C ASN A 110 -4.40 20.05 -1.99
N ARG A 111 -4.79 18.80 -1.75
CA ARG A 111 -4.69 17.71 -2.73
C ARG A 111 -5.85 17.78 -3.73
N ILE A 112 -5.53 17.84 -5.01
CA ILE A 112 -6.49 17.94 -6.12
C ILE A 112 -6.20 16.83 -7.13
N ILE A 113 -7.24 16.15 -7.60
CA ILE A 113 -7.13 15.04 -8.57
C ILE A 113 -7.81 15.37 -9.90
N MET A 114 -7.34 14.73 -10.97
CA MET A 114 -8.00 14.64 -12.28
C MET A 114 -8.53 13.21 -12.49
N PRO A 115 -9.77 12.88 -12.06
CA PRO A 115 -10.25 11.50 -11.91
C PRO A 115 -10.38 10.70 -13.20
N THR A 116 -10.21 11.33 -14.36
CA THR A 116 -10.24 10.72 -15.69
C THR A 116 -8.91 10.79 -16.43
N SER A 117 -7.85 11.30 -15.79
CA SER A 117 -6.48 11.36 -16.35
C SER A 117 -5.59 10.33 -15.67
N ILE A 118 -5.18 9.30 -16.40
CA ILE A 118 -4.31 8.23 -15.89
C ILE A 118 -3.14 7.92 -16.82
N ALA A 119 -3.20 8.40 -18.08
CA ALA A 119 -2.34 7.92 -19.15
C ALA A 119 -0.84 8.17 -18.92
N LYS A 120 -0.46 9.32 -18.34
CA LYS A 120 0.94 9.66 -18.04
C LYS A 120 1.56 8.68 -17.06
N HIS A 121 0.85 8.39 -15.95
CA HIS A 121 1.32 7.37 -15.02
C HIS A 121 1.35 6.00 -15.68
N ALA A 122 0.26 5.65 -16.35
CA ALA A 122 0.04 4.30 -16.83
C ALA A 122 0.94 3.89 -18.01
N ALA A 123 1.61 4.85 -18.65
CA ALA A 123 2.72 4.58 -19.56
C ALA A 123 3.86 3.78 -18.89
N ASN A 124 4.08 3.98 -17.59
CA ASN A 124 5.14 3.33 -16.81
C ASN A 124 4.76 1.91 -16.34
N TRP A 125 3.48 1.57 -16.36
CA TRP A 125 2.96 0.29 -15.84
C TRP A 125 2.87 -0.79 -16.93
N LYS A 126 2.98 -0.40 -18.20
CA LYS A 126 2.90 -1.33 -19.34
C LYS A 126 4.07 -2.30 -19.31
N GLY A 127 3.80 -3.56 -19.65
CA GLY A 127 4.80 -4.62 -19.72
C GLY A 127 5.31 -5.13 -18.37
N VAL A 128 4.71 -4.72 -17.25
CA VAL A 128 5.02 -5.28 -15.93
C VAL A 128 4.30 -6.63 -15.76
N ASP A 129 4.98 -7.64 -15.22
CA ASP A 129 4.45 -9.00 -15.05
C ASP A 129 3.54 -9.16 -13.82
N TYR A 130 3.79 -8.39 -12.77
CA TYR A 130 2.98 -8.37 -11.54
C TYR A 130 2.71 -6.93 -11.13
N LEU A 131 1.46 -6.48 -11.27
CA LEU A 131 1.04 -5.12 -10.90
C LEU A 131 0.25 -5.16 -9.60
N ILE A 132 0.73 -4.45 -8.57
CA ILE A 132 0.11 -4.37 -7.25
C ILE A 132 -0.34 -2.93 -7.00
N PHE A 133 -1.64 -2.67 -7.16
CA PHE A 133 -2.20 -1.34 -6.96
C PHE A 133 -2.72 -1.13 -5.54
N ASN A 134 -2.58 0.08 -5.01
CA ASN A 134 -3.37 0.56 -3.87
C ASN A 134 -3.74 2.04 -4.08
N THR A 135 -4.71 2.53 -3.30
CA THR A 135 -4.89 3.97 -3.04
C THR A 135 -5.92 4.16 -1.93
N TYR A 136 -5.54 4.77 -0.81
CA TYR A 136 -6.49 5.00 0.29
C TYR A 136 -6.13 6.17 1.21
N ILE A 137 -4.91 6.23 1.74
CA ILE A 137 -4.67 7.03 2.95
C ILE A 137 -4.95 8.52 2.76
N TRP A 138 -4.61 9.09 1.60
CA TRP A 138 -4.81 10.51 1.35
C TRP A 138 -6.25 10.90 1.03
N TRP A 139 -7.10 9.93 0.68
CA TRP A 139 -8.55 10.17 0.57
C TRP A 139 -9.15 10.50 1.93
N MET A 140 -8.49 10.11 3.02
CA MET A 140 -8.95 10.30 4.39
C MET A 140 -8.60 11.68 4.96
N ASN A 141 -7.75 12.47 4.28
CA ASN A 141 -7.32 13.78 4.76
C ASN A 141 -8.48 14.79 4.87
N THR A 142 -9.49 14.69 4.01
CA THR A 142 -10.63 15.61 3.97
C THR A 142 -11.94 14.84 3.77
N PRO A 143 -13.09 15.34 4.28
CA PRO A 143 -14.40 14.69 4.09
C PRO A 143 -14.81 14.56 2.63
N ARG A 144 -14.41 15.52 1.79
CA ARG A 144 -14.64 15.58 0.35
C ARG A 144 -13.32 15.63 -0.41
N MET A 145 -13.36 15.22 -1.68
CA MET A 145 -12.23 15.26 -2.59
C MET A 145 -12.32 16.44 -3.55
N LYS A 146 -11.23 17.18 -3.69
CA LYS A 146 -11.10 18.26 -4.67
C LYS A 146 -10.81 17.69 -6.05
N VAL A 147 -11.70 17.94 -7.01
CA VAL A 147 -11.63 17.46 -8.39
C VAL A 147 -11.43 18.64 -9.32
N LEU A 148 -10.34 18.64 -10.08
CA LEU A 148 -9.99 19.76 -10.95
C LEU A 148 -11.03 19.97 -12.07
N ARG A 149 -11.40 21.22 -12.32
CA ARG A 149 -12.11 21.64 -13.53
C ARG A 149 -11.06 21.97 -14.61
N GLY A 150 -10.86 21.06 -15.56
CA GLY A 150 -9.91 21.25 -16.66
C GLY A 150 -8.69 20.31 -16.55
N SER A 151 -7.49 20.84 -16.79
CA SER A 151 -6.24 20.07 -16.77
C SER A 151 -5.10 20.85 -16.12
N PHE A 152 -4.25 20.16 -15.36
CA PHE A 152 -3.02 20.75 -14.80
C PHE A 152 -2.09 21.27 -15.91
N ASP A 153 -1.98 20.56 -17.04
CA ASP A 153 -1.16 20.98 -18.19
C ASP A 153 -1.60 22.31 -18.81
N LYS A 154 -2.87 22.68 -18.61
CA LYS A 154 -3.43 23.96 -19.09
C LYS A 154 -3.44 25.04 -18.01
N GLY A 155 -2.75 24.83 -16.89
CA GLY A 155 -2.72 25.77 -15.77
C GLY A 155 -4.07 25.93 -15.06
N SER A 156 -4.97 24.93 -15.17
CA SER A 156 -6.27 25.01 -14.49
C SER A 156 -6.09 24.94 -12.97
N THR A 157 -6.78 25.80 -12.22
CA THR A 157 -6.70 25.86 -10.76
C THR A 157 -8.05 25.69 -10.06
N LYS A 158 -9.16 25.91 -10.78
CA LYS A 158 -10.52 25.77 -10.23
C LYS A 158 -10.84 24.29 -10.01
N TYR A 159 -11.48 23.97 -8.89
CA TYR A 159 -11.89 22.61 -8.55
C TYR A 159 -13.27 22.58 -7.91
N ASP A 160 -13.90 21.42 -7.95
CA ASP A 160 -15.13 21.09 -7.22
C ASP A 160 -14.81 20.19 -6.04
N GLU A 161 -15.56 20.34 -4.94
CA GLU A 161 -15.53 19.37 -3.84
C GLU A 161 -16.60 18.31 -4.04
N ILE A 162 -16.14 17.08 -4.30
CA ILE A 162 -16.98 15.92 -4.58
C ILE A 162 -16.97 14.98 -3.38
N ASP A 163 -18.11 14.34 -3.09
CA ASP A 163 -18.18 13.31 -2.06
C ASP A 163 -17.13 12.21 -2.28
N ARG A 164 -16.45 11.81 -1.21
CA ARG A 164 -15.24 10.98 -1.28
C ARG A 164 -15.50 9.64 -2.00
N PRO A 165 -16.53 8.83 -1.65
CA PRO A 165 -16.87 7.61 -2.41
C PRO A 165 -17.21 7.86 -3.88
N VAL A 166 -17.84 8.98 -4.22
CA VAL A 166 -18.18 9.33 -5.60
C VAL A 166 -16.92 9.60 -6.42
N ALA A 167 -16.00 10.41 -5.89
CA ALA A 167 -14.71 10.67 -6.52
C ALA A 167 -13.87 9.38 -6.64
N TYR A 168 -13.84 8.55 -5.59
CA TYR A 168 -13.13 7.27 -5.57
C TYR A 168 -13.64 6.31 -6.66
N ARG A 169 -14.97 6.21 -6.81
CA ARG A 169 -15.60 5.40 -7.87
C ARG A 169 -15.25 5.90 -9.27
N ARG A 170 -15.12 7.22 -9.48
CA ARG A 170 -14.68 7.77 -10.77
C ARG A 170 -13.23 7.38 -11.07
N VAL A 171 -12.33 7.49 -10.10
CA VAL A 171 -10.93 7.08 -10.22
C VAL A 171 -10.81 5.59 -10.54
N LEU A 172 -11.47 4.73 -9.76
CA LEU A 172 -11.39 3.28 -9.98
C LEU A 172 -12.06 2.84 -11.29
N LYS A 173 -13.07 3.57 -11.78
CA LYS A 173 -13.62 3.35 -13.13
C LYS A 173 -12.60 3.68 -14.22
N THR A 174 -11.83 4.75 -14.07
CA THR A 174 -10.75 5.12 -14.99
C THR A 174 -9.62 4.08 -14.97
N TRP A 175 -9.19 3.68 -13.78
CA TRP A 175 -8.20 2.61 -13.61
C TRP A 175 -8.67 1.28 -14.21
N ALA A 176 -9.89 0.84 -13.91
CA ALA A 176 -10.44 -0.41 -14.44
C ALA A 176 -10.47 -0.44 -15.97
N ARG A 177 -10.91 0.66 -16.61
CA ARG A 177 -10.90 0.80 -18.07
C ARG A 177 -9.48 0.76 -18.65
N TRP A 178 -8.50 1.32 -17.94
CA TRP A 178 -7.12 1.23 -18.35
C TRP A 178 -6.62 -0.23 -18.29
N VAL A 179 -6.91 -0.95 -17.20
CA VAL A 179 -6.52 -2.36 -17.03
C VAL A 179 -7.12 -3.22 -18.15
N GLU A 180 -8.44 -3.16 -18.37
CA GLU A 180 -9.12 -3.93 -19.44
C GLU A 180 -8.51 -3.69 -20.82
N LYS A 181 -8.07 -2.45 -21.11
CA LYS A 181 -7.60 -2.07 -22.45
C LYS A 181 -6.11 -2.32 -22.68
N ASN A 182 -5.27 -2.26 -21.63
CA ASN A 182 -3.82 -2.16 -21.80
C ASN A 182 -3.02 -3.34 -21.22
N VAL A 183 -3.62 -4.14 -20.35
CA VAL A 183 -2.90 -5.23 -19.68
C VAL A 183 -3.09 -6.54 -20.46
N ASP A 184 -1.99 -7.13 -20.93
CA ASP A 184 -2.02 -8.50 -21.48
C ASP A 184 -2.08 -9.49 -20.32
N LEU A 185 -3.27 -9.97 -19.99
CA LEU A 185 -3.55 -10.84 -18.84
C LEU A 185 -2.92 -12.24 -18.98
N ARG A 186 -2.43 -12.61 -20.18
CA ARG A 186 -1.62 -13.82 -20.36
C ARG A 186 -0.22 -13.62 -19.75
N LYS A 187 0.28 -12.39 -19.74
CA LYS A 187 1.62 -12.02 -19.25
C LYS A 187 1.58 -11.40 -17.86
N THR A 188 0.57 -10.61 -17.54
CA THR A 188 0.50 -9.84 -16.30
C THR A 188 -0.52 -10.40 -15.31
N MET A 189 -0.15 -10.51 -14.03
CA MET A 189 -1.10 -10.69 -12.93
C MET A 189 -1.37 -9.33 -12.26
N VAL A 190 -2.64 -9.01 -12.02
CA VAL A 190 -3.04 -7.73 -11.44
C VAL A 190 -3.63 -7.95 -10.05
N PHE A 191 -3.14 -7.18 -9.08
CA PHE A 191 -3.60 -7.16 -7.70
C PHE A 191 -4.11 -5.77 -7.35
N PHE A 192 -5.13 -5.72 -6.49
CA PHE A 192 -5.56 -4.49 -5.85
C PHE A 192 -5.63 -4.72 -4.33
N MET A 193 -4.77 -4.02 -3.60
CA MET A 193 -4.71 -4.07 -2.15
C MET A 193 -5.86 -3.25 -1.56
N SER A 194 -6.60 -3.83 -0.61
CA SER A 194 -7.65 -3.09 0.10
C SER A 194 -7.04 -2.04 1.06
N SER A 195 -7.90 -1.23 1.68
CA SER A 195 -7.48 -0.13 2.57
C SER A 195 -6.60 -0.60 3.74
N SER A 196 -5.43 0.02 3.91
CA SER A 196 -4.66 -0.04 5.16
C SER A 196 -5.32 0.87 6.20
N PRO A 197 -5.68 0.36 7.39
CA PRO A 197 -6.33 1.15 8.43
C PRO A 197 -5.36 2.09 9.15
N ILE A 198 -5.92 2.97 9.99
CA ILE A 198 -5.19 3.87 10.88
C ILE A 198 -5.56 3.58 12.33
N HIS A 199 -4.68 3.89 13.28
CA HIS A 199 -4.90 3.70 14.72
C HIS A 199 -4.70 5.00 15.50
N ILE A 200 -5.42 6.06 15.13
CA ILE A 200 -5.27 7.40 15.73
C ILE A 200 -6.15 7.64 16.96
N LYS A 201 -7.15 6.79 17.23
CA LYS A 201 -8.09 6.92 18.36
C LYS A 201 -8.15 5.61 19.15
N SER A 202 -7.47 5.58 20.29
CA SER A 202 -7.35 4.42 21.18
C SER A 202 -8.67 3.93 21.78
N ALA A 203 -9.62 4.83 21.98
CA ALA A 203 -10.99 4.48 22.36
C ALA A 203 -11.65 3.50 21.37
N GLY A 204 -11.27 3.53 20.08
CA GLY A 204 -11.86 2.68 19.04
C GLY A 204 -11.58 1.18 19.20
N TRP A 205 -10.65 0.81 20.09
CA TRP A 205 -10.40 -0.58 20.50
C TRP A 205 -10.52 -0.79 22.01
N GLY A 206 -11.25 0.11 22.71
CA GLY A 206 -11.56 -0.03 24.13
C GLY A 206 -10.47 0.48 25.08
N ASN A 207 -9.53 1.31 24.61
CA ASN A 207 -8.51 1.94 25.46
C ASN A 207 -8.64 3.47 25.45
N PRO A 208 -9.66 4.08 26.08
CA PRO A 208 -9.90 5.53 25.99
C PRO A 208 -8.77 6.39 26.57
N ASN A 209 -7.96 5.83 27.49
CA ASN A 209 -6.83 6.52 28.10
C ASN A 209 -5.51 6.33 27.34
N GLY A 210 -5.50 5.52 26.27
CA GLY A 210 -4.33 5.31 25.43
C GLY A 210 -4.02 6.53 24.56
N ILE A 211 -2.77 6.68 24.12
CA ILE A 211 -2.35 7.78 23.23
C ILE A 211 -2.18 7.25 21.82
N LYS A 212 -3.20 7.46 20.97
CA LYS A 212 -3.22 6.93 19.59
C LYS A 212 -2.81 5.45 19.59
N CYS A 213 -1.84 5.04 18.77
CA CYS A 213 -1.26 3.70 18.74
C CYS A 213 0.01 3.52 19.61
N ALA A 214 0.49 4.58 20.27
CA ALA A 214 1.90 4.64 20.67
C ALA A 214 2.29 3.69 21.81
N MET A 215 1.34 3.37 22.68
CA MET A 215 1.54 2.49 23.85
C MET A 215 1.03 1.07 23.61
N GLU A 216 0.61 0.77 22.39
CA GLU A 216 0.04 -0.54 22.04
C GLU A 216 1.17 -1.49 21.64
N THR A 217 1.34 -2.58 22.39
CA THR A 217 2.41 -3.58 22.15
C THR A 217 1.88 -4.96 21.79
N THR A 218 0.56 -5.14 21.85
CA THR A 218 -0.14 -6.37 21.48
C THR A 218 -1.30 -6.07 20.52
N PRO A 219 -1.65 -7.00 19.62
CA PRO A 219 -2.84 -6.88 18.80
C PRO A 219 -4.11 -6.78 19.65
N VAL A 220 -5.22 -6.43 19.02
CA VAL A 220 -6.54 -6.56 19.64
C VAL A 220 -6.82 -8.04 19.93
N ALA A 221 -6.88 -8.40 21.21
CA ALA A 221 -7.08 -9.78 21.65
C ALA A 221 -8.55 -10.24 21.58
N ASN A 222 -9.51 -9.33 21.80
CA ASN A 222 -10.93 -9.66 21.87
C ASN A 222 -11.77 -8.79 20.92
N ARG A 223 -12.57 -9.43 20.05
CA ARG A 223 -13.44 -8.78 19.06
C ARG A 223 -14.92 -8.96 19.38
N THR A 224 -15.30 -8.89 20.64
CA THR A 224 -16.71 -8.90 21.05
C THR A 224 -17.50 -7.70 20.50
N LYS A 225 -16.80 -6.61 20.16
CA LYS A 225 -17.37 -5.44 19.49
C LYS A 225 -16.59 -5.10 18.21
N PRO A 226 -17.25 -4.50 17.20
CA PRO A 226 -16.57 -3.91 16.06
C PRO A 226 -15.55 -2.85 16.50
N LEU A 227 -14.45 -2.72 15.75
CA LEU A 227 -13.44 -1.70 16.00
C LEU A 227 -13.86 -0.38 15.35
N GLU A 228 -13.73 0.72 16.08
CA GLU A 228 -14.14 2.06 15.63
C GLU A 228 -12.91 2.89 15.24
N LEU A 229 -12.21 2.46 14.19
CA LEU A 229 -10.94 3.06 13.76
C LEU A 229 -11.11 4.22 12.75
N GLY A 230 -12.32 4.41 12.23
CA GLY A 230 -12.60 5.40 11.17
C GLY A 230 -12.23 4.92 9.76
N THR A 231 -12.04 3.61 9.56
CA THR A 231 -11.91 3.00 8.22
C THR A 231 -13.15 3.32 7.38
N ASP A 232 -12.97 3.91 6.19
CA ASP A 232 -14.08 4.19 5.28
C ASP A 232 -14.42 2.94 4.46
N TRP A 233 -15.27 2.08 5.05
CA TRP A 233 -15.74 0.85 4.41
C TRP A 233 -16.49 1.07 3.10
N ARG A 234 -16.94 2.30 2.81
CA ARG A 234 -17.54 2.64 1.51
C ARG A 234 -16.48 2.61 0.40
N LEU A 235 -15.26 3.08 0.65
CA LEU A 235 -14.15 3.01 -0.31
C LEU A 235 -13.68 1.57 -0.51
N PHE A 236 -13.63 0.79 0.57
CA PHE A 236 -13.39 -0.66 0.50
C PHE A 236 -14.42 -1.35 -0.41
N ALA A 237 -15.71 -1.06 -0.21
CA ALA A 237 -16.79 -1.64 -1.01
C ALA A 237 -16.64 -1.28 -2.49
N VAL A 238 -16.35 -0.01 -2.81
CA VAL A 238 -16.12 0.44 -4.19
C VAL A 238 -14.96 -0.34 -4.83
N ALA A 239 -13.82 -0.49 -4.14
CA ALA A 239 -12.66 -1.22 -4.66
C ALA A 239 -12.96 -2.71 -4.91
N ALA A 240 -13.63 -3.36 -3.94
CA ALA A 240 -14.03 -4.75 -4.05
C ALA A 240 -15.06 -4.97 -5.18
N GLU A 241 -16.02 -4.04 -5.35
CA GLU A 241 -16.97 -4.04 -6.45
C GLU A 241 -16.29 -3.89 -7.80
N THR A 242 -15.32 -2.97 -7.93
CA THR A 242 -14.56 -2.77 -9.16
C THR A 242 -13.78 -4.03 -9.54
N ALA A 243 -13.10 -4.67 -8.60
CA ALA A 243 -12.40 -5.93 -8.86
C ALA A 243 -13.38 -7.05 -9.29
N ARG A 244 -14.52 -7.20 -8.61
CA ARG A 244 -15.57 -8.16 -9.02
C ARG A 244 -16.13 -7.84 -10.41
N TRP A 245 -16.29 -6.57 -10.74
CA TRP A 245 -16.79 -6.13 -12.04
C TRP A 245 -15.81 -6.49 -13.17
N LEU A 246 -14.50 -6.27 -12.97
CA LEU A 246 -13.44 -6.68 -13.90
C LEU A 246 -13.43 -8.20 -14.09
N ASN A 247 -13.50 -8.97 -12.99
CA ASN A 247 -13.50 -10.43 -13.03
C ASN A 247 -14.68 -10.99 -13.84
N ARG A 248 -15.90 -10.44 -13.67
CA ARG A 248 -17.09 -10.83 -14.45
C ARG A 248 -16.96 -10.55 -15.96
N ARG A 249 -16.03 -9.69 -16.35
CA ARG A 249 -15.77 -9.31 -17.75
C ARG A 249 -14.52 -9.99 -18.32
N GLY A 250 -13.98 -11.00 -17.62
CA GLY A 250 -12.81 -11.75 -18.07
C GLY A 250 -11.49 -11.00 -17.89
N THR A 251 -11.45 -9.96 -17.03
CA THR A 251 -10.22 -9.26 -16.64
C THR A 251 -9.87 -9.62 -15.19
N PRO A 252 -9.04 -10.63 -14.93
CA PRO A 252 -8.75 -11.10 -13.58
C PRO A 252 -7.97 -10.05 -12.78
N VAL A 253 -8.55 -9.64 -11.65
CA VAL A 253 -7.91 -8.85 -10.61
C VAL A 253 -8.05 -9.58 -9.28
N HIS A 254 -6.91 -9.85 -8.65
CA HIS A 254 -6.84 -10.40 -7.31
C HIS A 254 -7.04 -9.27 -6.29
N PHE A 255 -8.23 -9.19 -5.71
CA PHE A 255 -8.49 -8.24 -4.62
C PHE A 255 -7.92 -8.80 -3.31
N VAL A 256 -6.88 -8.17 -2.79
CA VAL A 256 -6.18 -8.62 -1.57
C VAL A 256 -6.80 -7.91 -0.37
N ASN A 257 -7.72 -8.61 0.30
CA ASN A 257 -8.46 -8.10 1.44
C ASN A 257 -7.61 -8.13 2.72
N ILE A 258 -6.90 -7.03 2.99
CA ILE A 258 -6.01 -6.84 4.13
C ILE A 258 -6.62 -5.98 5.24
N THR A 259 -7.80 -5.38 5.03
CA THR A 259 -8.29 -4.31 5.91
C THR A 259 -8.60 -4.82 7.32
N ALA A 260 -9.55 -5.73 7.48
CA ALA A 260 -9.99 -6.19 8.82
C ALA A 260 -8.89 -6.90 9.62
N LEU A 261 -7.98 -7.63 8.96
CA LEU A 261 -6.84 -8.27 9.63
C LEU A 261 -5.78 -7.25 10.05
N SER A 262 -5.68 -6.11 9.37
CA SER A 262 -4.77 -5.04 9.75
C SER A 262 -5.36 -4.17 10.85
N GLU A 263 -6.70 -4.07 10.95
CA GLU A 263 -7.38 -3.34 12.04
C GLU A 263 -7.13 -3.95 13.42
N VAL A 264 -6.82 -5.25 13.50
CA VAL A 264 -6.46 -5.84 14.81
C VAL A 264 -5.02 -5.52 15.21
N ARG A 265 -4.21 -4.96 14.32
CA ARG A 265 -2.76 -4.77 14.50
C ARG A 265 -2.38 -3.40 15.03
N LYS A 266 -3.11 -2.91 16.03
CA LYS A 266 -2.82 -1.63 16.72
C LYS A 266 -1.38 -1.50 17.23
N ASP A 267 -0.70 -2.61 17.42
CA ASP A 267 0.68 -2.75 17.90
C ASP A 267 1.76 -2.46 16.86
N ALA A 268 1.48 -2.58 15.57
CA ALA A 268 2.53 -2.73 14.57
C ALA A 268 2.92 -1.43 13.85
N HIS A 269 2.32 -0.29 14.24
CA HIS A 269 2.67 1.00 13.66
C HIS A 269 4.06 1.49 14.05
N THR A 270 4.63 2.37 13.23
CA THR A 270 5.92 3.00 13.53
C THR A 270 5.88 3.88 14.78
N SER A 271 4.70 4.42 15.13
CA SER A 271 4.52 5.31 16.28
C SER A 271 5.51 6.49 16.19
N VAL A 272 6.24 6.78 17.26
CA VAL A 272 7.29 7.80 17.32
C VAL A 272 8.67 7.29 16.86
N HIS A 273 8.78 6.01 16.50
CA HIS A 273 10.04 5.39 16.09
C HIS A 273 10.27 5.52 14.58
N THR A 274 10.09 6.73 14.06
CA THR A 274 10.04 7.03 12.63
C THR A 274 10.76 8.33 12.28
N LEU A 275 10.87 8.60 10.99
CA LEU A 275 11.38 9.86 10.46
C LEU A 275 10.24 10.86 10.24
N ARG A 276 10.50 12.14 10.46
CA ARG A 276 9.66 13.27 10.04
C ARG A 276 10.50 14.21 9.19
N GLN A 277 10.04 14.50 7.97
CA GLN A 277 10.78 15.33 7.00
C GLN A 277 12.24 14.84 6.79
N GLY A 278 12.43 13.52 6.74
CA GLY A 278 13.75 12.90 6.52
C GLY A 278 14.66 12.82 7.74
N LYS A 279 14.24 13.32 8.92
CA LYS A 279 15.04 13.28 10.16
C LYS A 279 14.37 12.41 11.21
N LEU A 280 15.18 11.69 11.99
CA LEU A 280 14.69 10.92 13.13
C LEU A 280 14.09 11.85 14.18
N LEU A 281 12.97 11.47 14.78
CA LEU A 281 12.37 12.22 15.88
C LEU A 281 13.33 12.26 17.07
N THR A 282 13.51 13.46 17.67
CA THR A 282 14.36 13.65 18.86
C THR A 282 13.75 12.95 20.08
N PRO A 283 14.52 12.70 21.16
CA PRO A 283 13.98 12.14 22.39
C PRO A 283 12.76 12.92 22.93
N GLU A 284 12.78 14.25 22.86
CA GLU A 284 11.69 15.13 23.31
C GLU A 284 10.44 14.96 22.43
N GLN A 285 10.62 14.81 21.12
CA GLN A 285 9.51 14.54 20.19
C GLN A 285 8.94 13.14 20.41
N GLN A 286 9.79 12.14 20.65
CA GLN A 286 9.35 10.78 20.96
C GLN A 286 8.59 10.71 22.29
N ALA A 287 8.94 11.54 23.26
CA ALA A 287 8.23 11.67 24.54
C ALA A 287 6.82 12.29 24.40
N ASN A 288 6.46 12.87 23.24
CA ASN A 288 5.13 13.42 22.97
C ASN A 288 4.40 12.68 21.82
N PRO A 289 3.98 11.42 22.03
CA PRO A 289 3.29 10.63 21.01
C PRO A 289 1.95 11.22 20.57
N ALA A 290 1.29 12.02 21.41
CA ALA A 290 0.04 12.68 21.05
C ALA A 290 0.23 13.59 19.81
N MET A 291 1.37 14.26 19.73
CA MET A 291 1.70 15.12 18.58
C MET A 291 2.44 14.36 17.47
N TYR A 292 3.37 13.46 17.82
CA TYR A 292 4.36 12.93 16.87
C TYR A 292 4.15 11.49 16.42
N ALA A 293 3.27 10.71 17.07
CA ALA A 293 3.09 9.32 16.68
C ALA A 293 2.46 9.19 15.28
N ASP A 294 3.16 8.46 14.42
CA ASP A 294 2.65 7.97 13.15
C ASP A 294 1.92 6.65 13.36
N CYS A 295 0.59 6.71 13.26
CA CYS A 295 -0.33 5.57 13.37
C CYS A 295 -0.97 5.23 12.02
N ILE A 296 -0.19 5.44 10.95
CA ILE A 296 -0.53 5.15 9.56
C ILE A 296 0.46 4.09 9.04
N HIS A 297 1.76 4.38 9.11
CA HIS A 297 2.80 3.50 8.57
C HIS A 297 3.18 2.38 9.55
N TRP A 298 3.74 1.31 9.01
CA TRP A 298 4.02 0.06 9.71
C TRP A 298 5.51 -0.16 9.88
N CYS A 299 5.90 -0.68 11.05
CA CYS A 299 7.24 -1.21 11.24
C CYS A 299 7.53 -2.36 10.26
N LEU A 300 8.80 -2.50 9.88
CA LEU A 300 9.33 -3.65 9.15
C LEU A 300 10.49 -4.30 9.96
N PRO A 301 10.49 -5.63 10.17
CA PRO A 301 9.45 -6.59 9.79
C PRO A 301 8.13 -6.33 10.55
N GLY A 302 7.00 -6.73 9.97
CA GLY A 302 5.68 -6.44 10.52
C GLY A 302 4.50 -6.74 9.59
N VAL A 303 3.41 -5.99 9.74
CA VAL A 303 2.13 -6.24 9.04
C VAL A 303 2.26 -6.32 7.50
N PRO A 304 3.05 -5.47 6.83
CA PRO A 304 3.23 -5.58 5.38
C PRO A 304 3.87 -6.90 4.91
N ASP A 305 4.61 -7.61 5.78
CA ASP A 305 5.14 -8.94 5.46
C ASP A 305 3.99 -9.94 5.26
N THR A 306 2.97 -9.91 6.14
CA THR A 306 1.75 -10.70 5.98
C THR A 306 1.00 -10.34 4.69
N TRP A 307 0.98 -9.06 4.29
CA TRP A 307 0.37 -8.68 3.01
C TRP A 307 1.12 -9.29 1.83
N ASN A 308 2.45 -9.33 1.90
CA ASN A 308 3.30 -9.96 0.90
C ASN A 308 3.22 -11.49 0.91
N GLU A 309 2.93 -12.14 2.05
CA GLU A 309 2.61 -13.57 2.09
C GLU A 309 1.34 -13.90 1.27
N PHE A 310 0.33 -13.02 1.26
CA PHE A 310 -0.84 -13.20 0.38
C PHE A 310 -0.47 -13.07 -1.10
N LEU A 311 0.35 -12.07 -1.46
CA LEU A 311 0.85 -11.93 -2.83
C LEU A 311 1.65 -13.16 -3.24
N TYR A 312 2.57 -13.61 -2.40
CA TYR A 312 3.35 -14.83 -2.60
C TYR A 312 2.45 -16.04 -2.85
N ALA A 313 1.48 -16.30 -1.96
CA ALA A 313 0.56 -17.43 -2.10
C ALA A 313 -0.18 -17.40 -3.44
N GLN A 314 -0.65 -16.24 -3.89
CA GLN A 314 -1.33 -16.08 -5.17
C GLN A 314 -0.38 -16.25 -6.37
N ILE A 315 0.82 -15.66 -6.33
CA ILE A 315 1.84 -15.77 -7.39
C ILE A 315 2.29 -17.23 -7.55
N MET A 316 2.49 -17.94 -6.44
CA MET A 316 2.91 -19.34 -6.45
C MET A 316 1.81 -20.29 -6.93
N SER A 317 0.55 -19.98 -6.60
CA SER A 317 -0.62 -20.73 -7.07
C SER A 317 -0.96 -20.45 -8.54
N GLY A 318 -0.43 -19.37 -9.12
CA GLY A 318 -0.63 -19.03 -10.52
C GLY A 318 0.02 -20.06 -11.47
N PRO A 319 -0.56 -20.30 -12.66
CA PRO A 319 0.00 -21.20 -13.65
C PRO A 319 1.48 -20.88 -13.93
N ARG A 320 2.32 -21.89 -14.11
CA ARG A 320 3.66 -21.66 -14.70
C ARG A 320 3.43 -21.18 -16.13
N LYS A 321 3.70 -19.89 -16.36
CA LYS A 321 3.73 -19.32 -17.71
C LYS A 321 4.97 -19.93 -18.39
N GLN A 322 4.75 -20.88 -19.30
CA GLN A 322 5.79 -21.45 -20.17
C GLN A 322 6.33 -20.39 -21.13
#